data_AF-A0A961U2W1-F1
#
_entry.id   AF-A0A961U2W1-F1
#
_cell.length_a   1.000
_cell.length_b   1.000
_cell.length_c   1.000
_cell.angle_alpha   90.00
_cell.angle_beta   90.00
_cell.angle_gamma   90.00
#
_symmetry.space_group_name_H-M   'P 1'
#
loop_
_entity.id
_entity.type
_entity.pdbx_description
1 polymer ?
#
loop_
_entity_poly.entity_id
_entity_poly.type
_entity_poly.pdbx_seq_one_letter_code
_entity_poly.pdbx_strand_id
1 'polypeptide(L)' 'APKTPSNREADSKDADTLALEKLLSDTTGLAVSLAHKGQGGEVRIRYRTLEQLDELCRLLKG' A
#
# COMPACT_ATOMS: atom_id res chain seq x y z
N ALA A 1 0.12 -38.29 -2.90
CA ALA A 1 -0.49 -36.99 -2.56
C ALA A 1 0.60 -35.92 -2.63
N PRO A 2 0.49 -34.88 -3.47
CA PRO A 2 1.44 -33.78 -3.45
C PRO A 2 0.90 -32.67 -2.54
N LYS A 3 1.67 -32.27 -1.54
CA LYS A 3 1.47 -31.00 -0.83
C LYS A 3 2.64 -30.10 -1.25
N THR A 4 2.32 -29.27 -2.24
CA THR A 4 3.15 -28.29 -2.95
C THR A 4 3.83 -27.33 -1.96
N PRO A 5 5.05 -26.83 -2.25
CA PRO A 5 5.96 -26.32 -1.24
C PRO A 5 5.50 -24.96 -0.70
N SER A 6 5.47 -24.88 0.63
CA SER A 6 5.36 -23.63 1.36
C SER A 6 6.77 -23.03 1.44
N ASN A 7 7.11 -22.14 0.52
CA ASN A 7 8.25 -21.24 0.67
C ASN A 7 7.85 -19.85 0.17
N ARG A 8 6.95 -19.21 0.92
CA ARG A 8 6.59 -17.79 0.82
C ARG A 8 7.70 -16.91 1.40
N GLU A 9 8.90 -17.03 0.87
CA GLU A 9 10.02 -16.20 1.31
C GLU A 9 10.89 -15.91 0.10
N ALA A 10 10.63 -14.77 -0.55
CA ALA A 10 11.65 -13.84 -1.06
C ALA A 10 11.00 -12.89 -2.09
N ASP A 11 10.91 -11.62 -1.70
CA ASP A 11 11.04 -10.50 -2.63
C ASP A 11 10.02 -10.42 -3.77
N SER A 12 8.75 -10.41 -3.44
CA SER A 12 7.72 -9.92 -4.35
C SER A 12 6.70 -9.23 -3.49
N LYS A 13 6.57 -7.90 -3.66
CA LYS A 13 5.46 -7.10 -3.14
C LYS A 13 4.21 -7.96 -3.11
N ASP A 14 3.80 -8.39 -1.92
CA ASP A 14 2.70 -9.33 -1.77
C ASP A 14 1.51 -8.82 -2.58
N ALA A 15 0.83 -9.69 -3.33
CA ALA A 15 -0.28 -9.27 -4.20
C ALA A 15 -1.33 -8.45 -3.42
N ASP A 16 -1.50 -8.79 -2.13
CA ASP A 16 -2.29 -8.06 -1.17
C ASP A 16 -1.78 -6.61 -0.95
N THR A 17 -0.47 -6.41 -0.82
CA THR A 17 0.15 -5.08 -0.68
C THR A 17 -0.03 -4.24 -1.95
N LEU A 18 0.12 -4.84 -3.14
CA LEU A 18 -0.13 -4.17 -4.41
C LEU A 18 -1.60 -3.80 -4.61
N ALA A 19 -2.52 -4.68 -4.20
CA ALA A 19 -3.94 -4.42 -4.24
C ALA A 19 -4.31 -3.27 -3.29
N LEU A 20 -3.74 -3.26 -2.08
CA LEU A 20 -3.93 -2.19 -1.10
C LEU A 20 -3.39 -0.85 -1.61
N GLU A 21 -2.21 -0.86 -2.23
CA GLU A 21 -1.61 0.33 -2.87
C GLU A 21 -2.53 0.90 -3.93
N LYS A 22 -3.02 0.06 -4.84
CA LYS A 22 -3.98 0.49 -5.87
C LYS A 22 -5.26 1.03 -5.27
N LEU A 23 -5.82 0.38 -4.26
CA LEU A 23 -7.07 0.80 -3.63
C LEU A 23 -6.91 2.16 -2.95
N LEU A 24 -5.82 2.36 -2.20
CA LEU A 24 -5.50 3.65 -1.58
C LEU A 24 -5.27 4.73 -2.61
N SER A 25 -4.56 4.43 -3.70
CA SER A 25 -4.38 5.35 -4.82
C SER A 25 -5.69 5.73 -5.50
N ASP A 26 -6.59 4.77 -5.71
CA ASP A 26 -7.90 5.01 -6.32
C ASP A 26 -8.81 5.84 -5.41
N THR A 27 -8.82 5.52 -4.11
CA THR A 27 -9.62 6.22 -3.10
C THR A 27 -9.15 7.65 -2.87
N THR A 28 -7.83 7.87 -2.80
CA THR A 28 -7.26 9.20 -2.55
C THR A 28 -7.09 10.01 -3.83
N GLY A 29 -7.07 9.37 -5.01
CA GLY A 29 -6.67 9.98 -6.27
C GLY A 29 -5.18 10.35 -6.32
N LEU A 30 -4.37 9.90 -5.34
CA LEU A 30 -2.95 10.25 -5.19
C LEU A 30 -2.04 9.07 -5.51
N ALA A 31 -0.78 9.37 -5.80
CA ALA A 31 0.23 8.33 -5.97
C ALA A 31 0.63 7.78 -4.59
N VAL A 32 0.19 6.56 -4.29
CA VAL A 32 0.50 5.83 -3.05
C VAL A 32 1.54 4.78 -3.38
N SER A 33 2.49 4.57 -2.48
CA SER A 33 3.48 3.51 -2.56
C SER A 33 3.55 2.78 -1.22
N LEU A 34 3.38 1.47 -1.25
CA LEU A 34 3.50 0.61 -0.09
C LEU A 34 4.78 -0.22 -0.17
N ALA A 35 5.57 -0.15 0.89
CA ALA A 35 6.75 -0.96 1.10
C ALA A 35 6.57 -1.78 2.38
N HIS A 36 6.07 -3.01 2.24
CA HIS A 36 5.96 -3.95 3.35
C HIS A 36 7.25 -4.76 3.48
N LYS A 37 7.83 -4.82 4.69
CA LYS A 37 9.03 -5.63 5.00
C LYS A 37 8.90 -6.30 6.36
N GLY A 38 8.78 -7.63 6.34
CA GLY A 38 8.75 -8.46 7.54
C GLY A 38 7.48 -8.21 8.36
N GLN A 39 7.62 -7.66 9.57
CA GLN A 39 6.50 -7.43 10.49
C GLN A 39 5.90 -6.02 10.42
N GLY A 40 6.45 -5.16 9.55
CA GLY A 40 6.04 -3.77 9.42
C GLY A 40 6.07 -3.31 7.97
N GLY A 41 5.57 -2.11 7.71
CA GLY A 41 5.60 -1.51 6.39
C GLY A 41 5.59 0.00 6.44
N GLU A 42 5.98 0.59 5.32
CA GLU A 42 5.95 2.02 5.10
C GLU A 42 4.92 2.33 4.00
N VAL A 43 4.12 3.37 4.22
CA VAL A 43 3.21 3.93 3.21
C VAL A 43 3.70 5.32 2.86
N ARG A 44 4.00 5.55 1.59
CA ARG A 44 4.36 6.88 1.06
C ARG A 44 3.23 7.37 0.17
N ILE A 45 2.72 8.56 0.47
CA ILE A 45 1.69 9.21 -0.34
C ILE A 45 2.27 10.49 -0.90
N ARG A 46 2.34 10.58 -2.24
CA ARG A 46 2.81 11.80 -2.93
C ARG A 46 1.61 12.67 -3.29
N TYR A 47 1.60 13.87 -2.71
CA TYR A 47 0.67 14.94 -3.03
C TYR A 47 1.39 16.06 -3.80
N ARG A 48 0.66 16.79 -4.67
CA ARG A 48 1.24 17.90 -5.45
C ARG A 48 0.90 19.28 -4.87
N THR A 49 -0.19 19.37 -4.13
CA THR A 49 -0.68 20.63 -3.53
C THR A 49 -1.02 20.41 -2.06
N LEU A 50 -1.04 21.50 -1.28
CA LEU A 50 -1.44 21.45 0.12
C LEU A 50 -2.90 21.01 0.29
N GLU A 51 -3.77 21.35 -0.66
CA GLU A 51 -5.18 20.92 -0.67
C GLU A 51 -5.31 19.39 -0.73
N GLN A 52 -4.48 18.72 -1.54
CA GLN A 52 -4.45 17.25 -1.60
C GLN A 52 -3.98 16.62 -0.28
N LEU A 53 -3.06 17.28 0.43
CA LEU A 53 -2.64 16.85 1.77
C LEU A 53 -3.78 17.02 2.78
N ASP A 54 -4.53 18.12 2.69
CA ASP A 54 -5.66 18.41 3.58
C ASP A 54 -6.80 17.39 3.39
N GLU A 55 -7.17 17.12 2.14
CA GLU A 55 -8.17 16.09 1.79
C GLU A 55 -7.71 14.69 2.23
N LEU A 56 -6.43 14.35 2.06
CA LEU A 56 -5.87 13.11 2.59
C LEU A 56 -5.98 13.06 4.13
N CYS A 57 -5.68 14.15 4.80
CA CYS A 57 -5.76 14.26 6.26
C CYS A 57 -7.22 14.12 6.74
N ARG A 58 -8.17 14.63 5.96
CA ARG A 58 -9.61 14.50 6.22
C ARG A 58 -10.09 13.05 6.03
N LEU A 59 -9.62 12.38 4.98
CA LEU A 59 -9.93 10.97 4.72
C LEU A 59 -9.42 10.05 5.83
N LEU A 60 -8.21 10.31 6.36
CA LEU A 60 -7.58 9.51 7.43
C LEU A 60 -8.16 9.74 8.83
N LYS A 61 -8.84 10.88 9.07
CA LYS A 61 -9.45 11.20 10.37
C LYS A 61 -10.86 10.62 10.54
N GLY A 62 -11.47 10.11 9.47
CA GLY A 62 -12.78 9.44 9.50
C GLY A 62 -12.65 7.98 9.88
#